data_AF-A0A435FDT8-F1
#
_entry.id   AF-A0A435FDT8-F1
#
_cell.length_a   1.000
_cell.length_b   1.000
_cell.length_c   1.000
_cell.angle_alpha   90.00
_cell.angle_beta   90.00
_cell.angle_gamma   90.00
#
_symmetry.space_group_name_H-M   'P 1'
#
loop_
_entity.id
_entity.type
_entity.pdbx_description
1 polymer ?
#
loop_
_entity_poly.entity_id
_entity_poly.type
_entity_poly.pdbx_seq_one_letter_code
_entity_poly.pdbx_strand_id
1 'polypeptide(L)'
;MKRLMTSFRLLTSTFAMSLAMAPAWAQSAPAPAAAPALSLELNAAQPSEKGCRLTFVVNNALGADLSKAAFEIALFNEAGVVDRLPVLDFKDLPAGKTKVTRFDLAGADCGKLSRVLINSATECAGTGVEPAACLRALKTSTM
;
A
#
# COMPACT_ATOMS: atom_id res chain seq x y z
N MET A 1 -62.31 55.36 -32.18
CA MET A 1 -62.78 54.00 -31.88
C MET A 1 -62.30 53.05 -32.98
N LYS A 2 -61.88 51.83 -32.59
CA LYS A 2 -61.55 50.64 -33.40
C LYS A 2 -60.08 50.45 -33.87
N ARG A 3 -59.37 49.72 -33.00
CA ARG A 3 -58.45 48.58 -33.23
C ARG A 3 -57.16 48.83 -34.03
N LEU A 4 -56.13 49.08 -33.21
CA LEU A 4 -54.73 48.70 -33.35
C LEU A 4 -54.57 47.26 -33.88
N MET A 5 -53.73 47.08 -34.90
CA MET A 5 -52.85 45.91 -35.07
C MET A 5 -51.79 46.29 -36.11
N THR A 6 -50.64 46.74 -35.61
CA THR A 6 -49.47 47.18 -36.38
C THR A 6 -48.69 45.97 -36.87
N SER A 7 -48.57 45.84 -38.19
CA SER A 7 -47.81 44.80 -38.87
C SER A 7 -46.31 44.95 -38.60
N PHE A 8 -45.69 43.86 -38.17
CA PHE A 8 -44.31 43.74 -37.74
C PHE A 8 -43.33 43.92 -38.93
N ARG A 9 -42.43 44.90 -38.83
CA ARG A 9 -41.37 45.14 -39.83
C ARG A 9 -40.30 44.06 -39.74
N LEU A 10 -40.04 43.35 -40.84
CA LEU A 10 -38.74 42.75 -41.09
C LEU A 10 -37.71 43.87 -41.23
N LEU A 11 -36.54 43.75 -40.59
CA LEU A 11 -35.25 43.91 -41.27
C LEU A 11 -34.13 43.35 -40.38
N THR A 12 -33.29 42.56 -41.04
CA THR A 12 -32.15 41.78 -40.59
C THR A 12 -31.02 42.61 -39.98
N SER A 13 -30.48 42.17 -38.84
CA SER A 13 -29.15 42.57 -38.39
C SER A 13 -28.41 41.34 -37.87
N THR A 14 -27.63 40.71 -38.76
CA THR A 14 -26.69 39.64 -38.43
C THR A 14 -25.52 40.23 -37.66
N PHE A 15 -25.52 40.07 -36.34
CA PHE A 15 -24.35 40.33 -35.49
C PHE A 15 -23.63 39.00 -35.28
N ALA A 16 -22.57 38.75 -36.07
CA ALA A 16 -21.73 37.58 -35.91
C ALA A 16 -20.84 37.77 -34.67
N MET A 17 -21.31 37.26 -33.53
CA MET A 17 -20.54 37.23 -32.29
C MET A 17 -19.64 36.00 -32.31
N SER A 18 -18.38 36.19 -32.67
CA SER A 18 -17.34 35.16 -32.62
C SER A 18 -17.09 34.78 -31.16
N LEU A 19 -17.64 33.63 -30.73
CA LEU A 19 -17.24 33.00 -29.46
C LEU A 19 -15.79 32.52 -29.60
N ALA A 20 -14.86 33.28 -29.02
CA ALA A 20 -13.52 32.80 -28.76
C ALA A 20 -13.60 31.65 -27.75
N MET A 21 -13.48 30.43 -28.25
CA MET A 21 -13.41 29.21 -27.45
C MET A 21 -12.03 29.19 -26.76
N ALA A 22 -11.94 29.77 -25.57
CA ALA A 22 -10.74 29.65 -24.75
C ALA A 22 -10.56 28.16 -24.39
N PRO A 23 -9.39 27.56 -24.66
CA PRO A 23 -9.13 26.20 -24.21
C PRO A 23 -9.14 26.19 -22.68
N ALA A 24 -10.06 25.42 -22.11
CA ALA A 24 -10.05 25.11 -20.69
C ALA A 24 -8.83 24.23 -20.42
N TRP A 25 -7.69 24.84 -20.08
CA TRP A 25 -6.54 24.13 -19.55
C TRP A 25 -6.93 23.53 -18.21
N ALA A 26 -7.21 22.23 -18.20
CA ALA A 26 -7.28 21.46 -16.96
C ALA A 26 -5.89 21.48 -16.30
N GLN A 27 -5.71 22.28 -15.25
CA GLN A 27 -4.51 22.25 -14.43
C GLN A 27 -4.47 20.92 -13.68
N SER A 28 -3.68 19.97 -14.19
CA SER A 28 -3.31 18.76 -13.47
C SER A 28 -2.56 19.14 -12.19
N ALA A 29 -3.26 19.18 -11.06
CA ALA A 29 -2.61 19.33 -9.76
C ALA A 29 -1.66 18.14 -9.55
N PRO A 30 -0.45 18.34 -8.98
CA PRO A 30 0.45 17.26 -8.66
C PRO A 30 -0.26 16.24 -7.76
N ALA A 31 -0.21 14.96 -8.13
CA ALA A 31 -0.73 13.90 -7.28
C ALA A 31 0.02 13.92 -5.92
N PRO A 32 -0.69 13.73 -4.79
CA PRO A 32 -0.04 13.64 -3.49
C PRO A 32 1.05 12.58 -3.50
N ALA A 33 2.22 12.90 -2.95
CA ALA A 33 3.26 11.90 -2.71
C ALA A 33 2.69 10.75 -1.87
N ALA A 34 3.00 9.51 -2.25
CA ALA A 34 2.54 8.33 -1.53
C ALA A 34 3.02 8.41 -0.07
N ALA A 35 2.10 8.15 0.87
CA ALA A 35 2.44 8.12 2.29
C ALA A 35 3.53 7.06 2.55
N PRO A 36 4.48 7.31 3.48
CA PRO A 36 5.49 6.34 3.87
C PRO A 36 4.87 4.99 4.24
N ALA A 37 5.49 3.90 3.79
CA ALA A 37 4.98 2.56 4.04
C ALA A 37 6.10 1.54 4.19
N LEU A 38 5.89 0.55 5.05
CA LEU A 38 6.65 -0.68 5.07
C LEU A 38 5.70 -1.81 4.70
N SER A 39 5.92 -2.46 3.57
CA SER A 39 5.04 -3.54 3.10
C SER A 39 5.65 -4.89 3.44
N LEU A 40 4.85 -5.77 4.06
CA LEU A 40 5.17 -7.19 4.26
C LEU A 40 4.09 -8.03 3.58
N GLU A 41 4.46 -8.67 2.48
CA GLU A 41 3.61 -9.63 1.78
C GLU A 41 4.02 -11.04 2.14
N LEU A 42 3.09 -11.87 2.63
CA LEU A 42 3.29 -13.31 2.65
C LEU A 42 3.07 -13.85 1.24
N ASN A 43 4.16 -14.19 0.56
CA ASN A 43 4.14 -14.62 -0.83
C ASN A 43 3.94 -16.14 -0.97
N ALA A 44 4.52 -16.93 -0.04
CA ALA A 44 4.34 -18.38 -0.04
C ALA A 44 4.55 -18.98 1.36
N ALA A 45 3.82 -20.08 1.63
CA ALA A 45 4.10 -21.01 2.71
C ALA A 45 4.24 -22.42 2.10
N GLN A 46 5.41 -23.03 2.24
CA GLN A 46 5.74 -24.29 1.55
C GLN A 46 6.48 -25.26 2.49
N PRO A 47 6.18 -26.58 2.42
CA PRO A 47 6.94 -27.57 3.16
C PRO A 47 8.45 -27.48 2.84
N SER A 48 9.28 -27.67 3.86
CA SER A 48 10.73 -27.77 3.73
C SER A 48 11.26 -28.90 4.61
N GLU A 49 12.53 -29.29 4.41
CA GLU A 49 13.18 -30.33 5.22
C GLU A 49 13.16 -30.03 6.72
N LYS A 50 13.09 -28.75 7.10
CA LYS A 50 13.11 -28.31 8.51
C LYS A 50 11.70 -28.12 9.09
N GLY A 51 10.65 -28.12 8.27
CA GLY A 51 9.28 -27.81 8.70
C GLY A 51 8.58 -26.93 7.68
N CYS A 52 8.16 -25.73 8.09
CA CYS A 52 7.44 -24.82 7.20
C CYS A 52 8.30 -23.63 6.75
N ARG A 53 8.43 -23.43 5.44
CA ARG A 53 9.13 -22.28 4.87
C ARG A 53 8.16 -21.18 4.50
N LEU A 54 8.30 -20.02 5.14
CA LEU A 54 7.59 -18.80 4.76
C LEU A 54 8.48 -17.96 3.85
N THR A 55 7.91 -17.45 2.76
CA THR A 55 8.54 -16.49 1.85
C THR A 55 7.79 -15.18 1.94
N PHE A 56 8.52 -14.11 2.24
CA PHE A 56 8.00 -12.75 2.30
C PHE A 56 8.60 -11.89 1.20
N VAL A 57 7.78 -11.04 0.60
CA VAL A 57 8.24 -9.90 -0.21
C VAL A 57 8.10 -8.65 0.64
N VAL A 58 9.20 -7.94 0.85
CA VAL A 58 9.29 -6.78 1.73
C VAL A 58 9.69 -5.57 0.94
N ASN A 59 8.95 -4.47 1.07
CA ASN A 59 9.31 -3.19 0.45
C ASN A 59 9.44 -2.10 1.52
N ASN A 60 10.61 -1.46 1.61
CA ASN A 60 10.82 -0.33 2.49
C ASN A 60 10.61 0.99 1.72
N ALA A 61 9.43 1.58 1.86
CA ALA A 61 9.09 2.91 1.36
C ALA A 61 8.95 3.92 2.52
N LEU A 62 9.69 3.75 3.62
CA LEU A 62 9.69 4.69 4.75
C LEU A 62 10.52 5.97 4.48
N GLY A 63 11.32 5.97 3.41
CA GLY A 63 12.19 7.09 3.05
C GLY A 63 13.54 7.13 3.80
N ALA A 64 13.86 6.09 4.58
CA ALA A 64 15.12 5.94 5.28
C ALA A 64 15.58 4.48 5.30
N ASP A 65 16.89 4.25 5.40
CA ASP A 65 17.46 2.92 5.55
C ASP A 65 17.12 2.34 6.92
N LEU A 66 16.65 1.09 6.93
CA LEU A 66 16.57 0.31 8.16
C LEU A 66 17.84 -0.53 8.26
N SER A 67 18.62 -0.32 9.31
CA SER A 67 19.75 -1.20 9.65
C SER A 67 19.28 -2.53 10.24
N LYS A 68 18.08 -2.55 10.84
CA LYS A 68 17.43 -3.78 11.31
C LYS A 68 15.91 -3.64 11.39
N ALA A 69 15.20 -4.69 10.97
CA ALA A 69 13.77 -4.83 11.16
C ALA A 69 13.45 -6.26 11.58
N ALA A 70 12.74 -6.42 12.70
CA ALA A 70 12.30 -7.73 13.18
C ALA A 70 10.87 -7.63 13.71
N PHE A 71 10.08 -8.68 13.46
CA PHE A 71 8.67 -8.73 13.82
C PHE A 71 8.34 -10.02 14.53
N GLU A 72 7.55 -9.92 15.60
CA GLU A 72 6.89 -11.08 16.17
C GLU A 72 5.66 -11.40 15.31
N ILE A 73 5.55 -12.66 14.90
CA ILE A 73 4.51 -13.12 14.00
C ILE A 73 3.70 -14.21 14.68
N ALA A 74 2.39 -14.03 14.75
CA ALA A 74 1.46 -15.07 15.19
C ALA A 74 1.09 -15.98 14.02
N LEU A 75 1.35 -17.27 14.19
CA LEU A 75 0.96 -18.31 13.25
C LEU A 75 -0.25 -19.05 13.80
N PHE A 76 -1.34 -19.06 13.05
CA PHE A 76 -2.59 -19.71 13.44
C PHE A 76 -2.73 -21.05 12.74
N ASN A 77 -3.21 -22.04 13.48
CA ASN A 77 -3.60 -23.33 12.92
C ASN A 77 -5.02 -23.29 12.32
N GLU A 78 -5.46 -24.39 11.68
CA GLU A 78 -6.80 -24.52 11.09
C GLU A 78 -7.96 -24.36 12.10
N ALA A 79 -7.71 -24.57 13.39
CA ALA A 79 -8.70 -24.31 14.45
C ALA A 79 -8.80 -22.81 14.82
N GLY A 80 -8.03 -21.94 14.16
CA GLY A 80 -7.98 -20.50 14.46
C GLY A 80 -7.24 -20.17 15.76
N VAL A 81 -6.47 -21.12 16.30
CA VAL A 81 -5.67 -20.95 17.52
C VAL A 81 -4.22 -20.64 17.16
N VAL A 82 -3.57 -19.77 17.94
CA VAL A 82 -2.13 -19.51 17.79
C VAL A 82 -1.35 -20.79 18.07
N ASP A 83 -0.65 -21.29 17.07
CA ASP A 83 0.28 -22.43 17.19
C ASP A 83 1.61 -21.98 17.79
N ARG A 84 2.12 -20.83 17.32
CA ARG A 84 3.40 -20.26 17.76
C ARG A 84 3.56 -18.79 17.42
N LEU A 85 4.52 -18.13 18.09
CA LEU A 85 4.84 -16.71 17.98
C LEU A 85 6.35 -16.47 17.68
N PRO A 86 6.89 -16.90 16.53
CA PRO A 86 8.28 -16.64 16.20
C PRO A 86 8.57 -15.15 15.98
N VAL A 87 9.79 -14.74 16.31
CA VAL A 87 10.36 -13.47 15.83
C VAL A 87 11.11 -13.73 14.54
N LEU A 88 10.72 -13.06 13.46
CA LEU A 88 11.41 -13.12 12.17
C LEU A 88 12.26 -11.88 11.97
N ASP A 89 13.57 -12.07 11.80
CA ASP A 89 14.55 -11.00 11.57
C ASP A 89 14.76 -10.78 10.07
N PHE A 90 14.21 -9.68 9.55
CA PHE A 90 14.29 -9.28 8.15
C PHE A 90 15.60 -8.56 7.80
N LYS A 91 16.50 -8.39 8.79
CA LYS A 91 17.81 -7.76 8.66
C LYS A 91 17.70 -6.31 8.20
N ASP A 92 18.71 -5.83 7.48
CA ASP A 92 18.72 -4.52 6.84
C ASP A 92 17.61 -4.44 5.77
N LEU A 93 16.97 -3.28 5.62
CA LEU A 93 16.05 -3.00 4.54
C LEU A 93 16.39 -1.61 3.98
N PRO A 94 17.18 -1.53 2.89
CA PRO A 94 17.56 -0.24 2.31
C PRO A 94 16.34 0.53 1.77
N ALA A 95 16.40 1.86 1.85
CA ALA A 95 15.34 2.75 1.42
C ALA A 95 14.97 2.53 -0.06
N GLY A 96 13.68 2.45 -0.33
CA GLY A 96 13.12 2.27 -1.67
C GLY A 96 13.38 0.89 -2.29
N LYS A 97 13.97 -0.07 -1.55
CA LYS A 97 14.26 -1.40 -2.07
C LYS A 97 13.20 -2.42 -1.68
N THR A 98 13.05 -3.41 -2.55
CA THR A 98 12.26 -4.62 -2.30
C THR A 98 13.22 -5.79 -2.08
N LYS A 99 12.99 -6.57 -1.02
CA LYS A 99 13.75 -7.79 -0.69
C LYS A 99 12.79 -8.97 -0.61
N VAL A 100 13.25 -10.14 -1.05
CA VAL A 100 12.57 -11.42 -0.80
C VAL A 100 13.31 -12.13 0.31
N THR A 101 12.61 -12.44 1.40
CA THR A 101 13.20 -13.08 2.58
C THR A 101 12.49 -14.39 2.86
N ARG A 102 13.26 -15.43 3.20
CA ARG A 102 12.71 -16.76 3.50
C ARG A 102 13.07 -17.15 4.92
N PHE A 103 12.11 -17.74 5.62
CA PHE A 103 12.27 -18.21 6.99
C PHE A 103 11.84 -19.68 7.08
N ASP A 104 12.71 -20.53 7.59
CA ASP A 104 12.39 -21.92 7.91
C ASP A 104 11.96 -22.02 9.37
N LEU A 105 10.71 -22.43 9.57
CA LEU A 105 10.10 -22.65 10.87
C LEU A 105 10.25 -24.12 11.26
N ALA A 106 11.23 -24.37 12.13
CA ALA A 106 11.53 -25.72 12.60
C ALA A 106 10.29 -26.39 13.23
N GLY A 107 9.94 -27.59 12.76
CA GLY A 107 8.82 -28.37 13.29
C GLY A 107 7.44 -27.74 13.12
N ALA A 108 7.29 -26.74 12.24
CA ALA A 108 5.98 -26.25 11.81
C ALA A 108 5.46 -27.11 10.65
N ASP A 109 4.16 -27.43 10.68
CA ASP A 109 3.47 -28.12 9.59
C ASP A 109 2.76 -27.08 8.70
N CYS A 110 3.24 -26.86 7.48
CA CYS A 110 2.61 -25.91 6.56
C CYS A 110 1.18 -26.30 6.20
N GLY A 111 0.84 -27.59 6.22
CA GLY A 111 -0.51 -28.05 5.91
C GLY A 111 -1.54 -27.59 6.94
N LYS A 112 -1.09 -27.23 8.15
CA LYS A 112 -1.96 -26.77 9.24
C LYS A 112 -1.98 -25.26 9.40
N LEU A 113 -1.15 -24.51 8.66
CA LEU A 113 -1.06 -23.06 8.77
C LEU A 113 -2.25 -22.40 8.06
N SER A 114 -3.14 -21.74 8.81
CA SER A 114 -4.34 -21.10 8.25
C SER A 114 -4.19 -19.60 8.07
N ARG A 115 -3.37 -18.95 8.91
CA ARG A 115 -3.21 -17.49 8.91
C ARG A 115 -1.89 -17.07 9.55
N VAL A 116 -1.35 -15.99 9.02
CA VAL A 116 -0.17 -15.28 9.54
C VAL A 116 -0.58 -13.88 9.93
N LEU A 117 -0.16 -13.42 11.12
CA LEU A 117 -0.45 -12.08 11.63
C LEU A 117 0.84 -11.46 12.16
N ILE A 118 1.10 -10.20 11.82
CA ILE A 118 2.19 -9.43 12.42
C ILE A 118 1.69 -8.90 13.76
N ASN A 119 2.25 -9.40 14.87
CA ASN A 119 1.79 -9.06 16.22
C ASN A 119 2.45 -7.78 16.74
N SER A 120 3.76 -7.67 16.56
CA SER A 120 4.53 -6.49 16.95
C SER A 120 5.80 -6.33 16.11
N ALA A 121 6.36 -5.12 16.08
CA ALA A 121 7.74 -4.89 15.65
C ALA A 121 8.65 -5.01 16.88
N THR A 122 9.46 -6.06 16.93
CA THR A 122 10.42 -6.27 18.03
C THR A 122 11.68 -5.43 17.83
N GLU A 123 12.01 -5.12 16.57
CA GLU A 123 13.07 -4.18 16.22
C GLU A 123 12.70 -3.35 14.99
N CYS A 124 13.04 -2.07 15.05
CA CYS A 124 12.96 -1.13 13.93
C CYS A 124 14.05 -0.09 14.14
N ALA A 125 15.19 -0.28 13.50
CA ALA A 125 16.38 0.54 13.70
C ALA A 125 16.90 1.09 12.37
N GLY A 126 17.37 2.33 12.43
CA GLY A 126 17.96 3.07 11.31
C GLY A 126 18.33 4.48 11.77
N THR A 127 19.29 5.10 11.11
CA THR A 127 19.67 6.49 11.45
C THR A 127 18.50 7.43 11.20
N GLY A 128 18.03 8.12 12.24
CA GLY A 128 16.87 9.01 12.14
C GLY A 128 15.52 8.30 12.03
N VAL A 129 15.47 6.98 12.25
CA VAL A 129 14.22 6.20 12.25
C VAL A 129 13.72 6.07 13.69
N GLU A 130 12.45 6.43 13.89
CA GLU A 130 11.79 6.23 15.18
C GLU A 130 11.43 4.74 15.38
N PRO A 131 11.64 4.15 16.59
CA PRO A 131 11.37 2.73 16.83
C PRO A 131 9.96 2.24 16.48
N ALA A 132 8.92 3.07 16.55
CA ALA A 132 7.56 2.67 16.20
C ALA A 132 7.23 2.85 14.70
N ALA A 133 8.14 3.39 13.89
CA ALA A 133 7.88 3.72 12.48
C ALA A 133 7.48 2.48 11.66
N CYS A 134 8.18 1.35 11.85
CA CYS A 134 7.94 0.13 11.10
C CYS A 134 6.51 -0.39 11.29
N LEU A 135 6.01 -0.41 12.53
CA LEU A 135 4.66 -0.90 12.81
C LEU A 135 3.59 0.12 12.44
N ARG A 136 3.83 1.42 12.68
CA ARG A 136 2.86 2.49 12.39
C ARG A 136 2.54 2.60 10.89
N ALA A 137 3.53 2.40 10.04
CA ALA A 137 3.41 2.49 8.60
C ALA A 137 3.31 1.10 7.92
N LEU A 138 3.07 0.05 8.71
CA LEU A 138 3.03 -1.32 8.20
C LEU A 138 1.80 -1.53 7.32
N LYS A 139 2.02 -2.18 6.18
CA LYS A 139 0.97 -2.73 5.32
C LYS A 139 1.23 -4.22 5.14
N THR A 140 0.21 -5.03 5.36
CA THR A 140 0.29 -6.49 5.21
C THR A 140 -0.59 -6.97 4.07
N SER A 141 -0.09 -7.92 3.30
CA SER A 141 -0.84 -8.57 2.22
C SER A 141 -0.47 -10.05 2.13
N THR A 142 -1.27 -10.80 1.37
CA THR A 142 -0.99 -12.17 0.96
C THR A 142 -1.17 -12.26 -0.55
N MET A 143 -0.49 -13.20 -1.21
CA MET A 143 -0.85 -13.62 -2.57
C MET A 143 -2.00 -14.62 -2.58
#